data_AF-A0A401G947-F1
#
_entry.id   AF-A0A401G947-F1
#
_cell.length_a   1.000
_cell.length_b   1.000
_cell.length_c   1.000
_cell.angle_alpha   90.00
_cell.angle_beta   90.00
_cell.angle_gamma   90.00
#
_symmetry.space_group_name_H-M   'P 1'
#
loop_
_entity.id
_entity.type
_entity.pdbx_description
1 polymer ?
#
loop_
_entity_poly.entity_id
_entity_poly.type
_entity_poly.pdbx_seq_one_letter_code
_entity_poly.pdbx_strand_id
1 'polypeptide(L)'
;MVQTAQDDGLQRLSNKKRKKVAPKNTTRTRTPWRSRTKCKAVVQTPAQKAYLKGKRYECKETYAEALREARDVIWQQAARLQEHFSSHNIEYYHQEVMQHSRLVSLKRKVSRWNVFQRMEVQRMNQALPAGMPHKKASAYMAEISAT
;
A
#
# COMPACT_ATOMS: atom_id res chain seq x y z
N MET A 1 -63.71 -7.21 43.72
CA MET A 1 -63.36 -6.77 42.35
C MET A 1 -63.01 -5.29 42.42
N VAL A 2 -61.74 -5.02 42.11
CA VAL A 2 -61.05 -3.76 41.72
C VAL A 2 -61.70 -2.43 42.12
N GLN A 3 -61.15 -1.81 43.16
CA GLN A 3 -61.23 -0.37 43.41
C GLN A 3 -60.26 0.36 42.47
N THR A 4 -60.75 1.36 41.74
CA THR A 4 -59.96 2.31 40.96
C THR A 4 -59.24 3.27 41.90
N ALA A 5 -57.93 3.10 42.07
CA ALA A 5 -57.08 4.11 42.68
C ALA A 5 -56.70 5.14 41.60
N GLN A 6 -57.14 6.38 41.81
CA GLN A 6 -56.71 7.53 41.04
C GLN A 6 -55.20 7.70 41.21
N ASP A 7 -54.49 7.77 40.10
CA ASP A 7 -53.05 8.02 40.06
C ASP A 7 -52.87 9.53 40.34
N ASP A 8 -52.79 9.90 41.62
CA ASP A 8 -52.60 11.26 42.07
C ASP A 8 -51.28 11.83 41.52
N GLY A 9 -51.42 12.72 40.54
CA GLY A 9 -50.35 13.29 39.73
C GLY A 9 -49.34 14.13 40.52
N LEU A 10 -48.39 13.47 41.17
CA LEU A 10 -47.16 14.09 41.66
C LEU A 10 -45.94 13.52 40.94
N GLN A 11 -45.77 13.89 39.66
CA GLN A 11 -44.48 13.73 39.00
C GLN A 11 -43.45 14.67 39.64
N ARG A 12 -42.44 14.10 40.30
CA ARG A 12 -41.26 14.84 40.77
C ARG A 12 -40.57 15.51 39.57
N LEU A 13 -40.57 16.85 39.55
CA LEU A 13 -39.82 17.61 38.56
C LEU A 13 -38.30 17.36 38.72
N SER A 14 -37.62 17.07 37.60
CA SER A 14 -36.17 16.93 37.58
C SER A 14 -35.49 18.24 37.98
N ASN A 15 -34.92 18.27 39.18
CA ASN A 15 -34.30 19.48 39.71
C ASN A 15 -32.89 19.67 39.11
N LYS A 16 -32.81 20.45 38.03
CA LYS A 16 -31.56 20.78 37.31
C LYS A 16 -30.55 21.60 38.14
N LYS A 17 -30.91 22.07 39.34
CA LYS A 17 -30.04 22.88 40.20
C LYS A 17 -29.17 22.09 41.17
N ARG A 18 -29.28 20.76 41.22
CA ARG A 18 -28.38 19.95 42.05
C ARG A 18 -26.99 19.91 41.39
N LYS A 19 -26.04 20.72 41.88
CA LYS A 19 -24.61 20.55 41.54
C LYS A 19 -24.24 19.10 41.89
N LYS A 20 -23.97 18.27 40.89
CA LYS A 20 -23.31 16.98 41.11
C LYS A 20 -21.94 17.31 41.71
N VAL A 21 -21.75 17.03 42.99
CA VAL A 21 -20.41 17.07 43.58
C VAL A 21 -19.62 15.99 42.86
N ALA A 22 -18.75 16.40 41.94
CA ALA A 22 -17.85 15.47 41.26
C ALA A 22 -17.02 14.75 42.34
N PRO A 23 -16.86 13.41 42.26
CA PRO A 23 -15.97 12.72 43.18
C PRO A 23 -14.56 13.32 43.04
N LYS A 24 -13.92 13.61 44.17
CA LYS A 24 -12.56 14.17 44.28
C LYS A 24 -11.49 13.14 43.88
N ASN A 25 -11.64 12.49 42.73
CA ASN A 25 -10.57 11.68 42.15
C ASN A 25 -9.89 12.48 41.05
N THR A 26 -8.86 13.21 41.48
CA THR A 26 -7.90 13.92 40.64
C THR A 26 -7.02 12.93 39.89
N THR A 27 -7.55 12.31 38.84
CA THR A 27 -6.70 11.74 37.80
C THR A 27 -6.22 12.91 36.95
N ARG A 28 -4.97 13.38 37.16
CA ARG A 28 -4.36 14.41 36.31
C ARG A 28 -4.28 13.87 34.88
N THR A 29 -5.29 14.18 34.07
CA THR A 29 -5.30 13.88 32.64
C THR A 29 -4.11 14.60 32.01
N ARG A 30 -3.11 13.86 31.51
CA ARG A 30 -1.93 14.44 30.85
C ARG A 30 -2.41 15.26 29.65
N THR A 31 -2.26 16.58 29.71
CA THR A 31 -2.57 17.47 28.60
C THR A 31 -1.53 17.28 27.49
N PRO A 32 -1.93 17.09 26.22
CA PRO A 32 -0.99 16.94 25.12
C PRO A 32 -0.14 18.21 24.95
N TRP A 33 1.17 18.02 24.73
CA TRP A 33 2.18 19.08 24.58
C TRP A 33 1.87 20.11 23.47
N ARG A 34 1.01 19.75 22.51
CA ARG A 34 0.54 20.65 21.46
C ARG A 34 -0.98 20.56 21.33
N SER A 35 -1.67 21.69 21.42
CA SER A 35 -3.08 21.78 21.03
C SER A 35 -3.15 21.79 19.50
N ARG A 36 -3.76 20.76 18.92
CA ARG A 36 -4.04 20.77 17.48
C ARG A 36 -5.11 21.82 17.23
N THR A 37 -4.83 22.84 16.40
CA THR A 37 -5.83 23.80 15.96
C THR A 37 -6.99 23.03 15.35
N LYS A 38 -8.19 23.14 15.94
CA LYS A 38 -9.36 22.43 15.42
C LYS A 38 -9.68 23.00 14.04
N CYS A 39 -9.60 22.17 13.00
CA CYS A 39 -10.07 22.56 11.67
C CYS A 39 -11.56 22.91 11.76
N LYS A 40 -11.94 24.09 11.27
CA LYS A 40 -13.35 24.46 11.14
C LYS A 40 -13.97 23.57 10.08
N ALA A 41 -14.90 22.70 10.48
CA ALA A 41 -15.64 21.89 9.52
C ALA A 41 -16.57 22.79 8.71
N VAL A 42 -16.43 22.79 7.38
CA VAL A 42 -17.40 23.42 6.49
C VAL A 42 -18.66 22.58 6.54
N VAL A 43 -19.71 23.10 7.19
CA VAL A 43 -21.00 22.41 7.28
C VAL A 43 -21.67 22.49 5.91
N GLN A 44 -21.78 21.34 5.25
CA GLN A 44 -22.45 21.23 3.96
C GLN A 44 -23.94 20.96 4.14
N THR A 45 -24.77 21.66 3.36
CA THR A 45 -26.22 21.40 3.31
C THR A 45 -26.50 20.05 2.64
N PRO A 46 -27.68 19.43 2.86
CA PRO A 46 -28.05 18.18 2.19
C PRO A 46 -27.99 18.28 0.66
N ALA A 47 -28.39 19.41 0.09
CA ALA A 47 -28.31 19.66 -1.36
C ALA A 47 -26.87 19.69 -1.87
N GLN A 48 -25.95 20.34 -1.16
CA GLN A 48 -24.53 20.35 -1.51
C GLN A 48 -23.91 18.95 -1.45
N LYS A 49 -24.30 18.13 -0.47
CA LYS A 49 -23.85 16.74 -0.37
C LYS A 49 -24.37 15.89 -1.53
N ALA A 50 -25.65 16.06 -1.92
CA ALA A 50 -26.23 15.35 -3.06
C ALA A 50 -25.52 15.72 -4.37
N TYR A 51 -25.23 17.02 -4.58
CA TYR A 51 -24.46 17.50 -5.73
C TYR A 51 -23.06 16.90 -5.79
N LEU A 52 -22.32 16.92 -4.67
CA LEU A 52 -20.97 16.33 -4.61
C LEU A 52 -21.00 14.82 -4.83
N LYS A 53 -22.05 14.13 -4.37
CA LYS A 53 -22.24 12.70 -4.64
C LYS A 53 -22.43 12.44 -6.13
N GLY A 54 -23.24 13.25 -6.81
CA GLY A 54 -23.41 13.20 -8.27
C GLY A 54 -22.07 13.35 -9.00
N LYS A 55 -21.31 14.40 -8.67
CA LYS A 55 -19.98 14.61 -9.24
C LYS A 55 -19.02 13.44 -9.03
N ARG A 56 -19.00 12.87 -7.82
CA ARG A 56 -18.13 11.71 -7.54
C ARG A 56 -18.52 10.49 -8.37
N TYR A 57 -19.82 10.30 -8.61
CA TYR A 57 -20.30 9.22 -9.46
C TYR A 57 -19.87 9.43 -10.92
N GLU A 58 -20.10 10.62 -11.48
CA GLU A 58 -19.64 10.98 -12.82
C GLU A 58 -18.13 10.80 -12.99
N CYS A 59 -17.33 11.31 -12.04
CA CYS A 59 -15.87 11.13 -12.04
C CYS A 59 -15.48 9.64 -11.99
N LYS A 60 -16.22 8.81 -11.27
CA LYS A 60 -15.94 7.38 -11.16
C LYS A 60 -16.22 6.67 -12.48
N GLU A 61 -17.35 6.97 -13.12
CA GLU A 61 -17.73 6.36 -14.40
C GLU A 61 -16.75 6.76 -15.50
N THR A 62 -16.45 8.05 -15.63
CA THR A 62 -15.49 8.58 -16.62
C THR A 62 -14.08 8.01 -16.40
N TYR A 63 -13.64 7.88 -15.15
CA TYR A 63 -12.37 7.24 -14.83
C TYR A 63 -12.36 5.75 -15.22
N ALA A 64 -13.44 5.01 -14.95
CA ALA A 64 -13.53 3.59 -15.28
C ALA A 64 -13.56 3.36 -16.80
N GLU A 65 -14.21 4.24 -17.55
CA GLU A 65 -14.21 4.23 -19.02
C GLU A 65 -12.81 4.49 -19.58
N ALA A 66 -12.16 5.59 -19.18
CA ALA A 66 -10.80 5.91 -19.61
C ALA A 66 -9.80 4.78 -19.29
N LEU A 67 -9.96 4.12 -18.14
CA LEU A 67 -9.10 3.01 -17.74
C LEU A 67 -9.34 1.75 -18.59
N ARG A 68 -10.57 1.53 -19.06
CA ARG A 68 -10.90 0.44 -19.99
C ARG A 68 -10.29 0.68 -21.36
N GLU A 69 -10.46 1.89 -21.90
CA GLU A 69 -9.86 2.30 -23.17
C GLU A 69 -8.34 2.14 -23.17
N ALA A 70 -7.68 2.59 -22.09
CA ALA A 70 -6.25 2.43 -21.93
C ALA A 70 -5.81 0.95 -21.93
N ARG A 71 -6.58 0.06 -21.28
CA ARG A 71 -6.31 -1.38 -21.29
C ARG A 71 -6.50 -2.00 -22.67
N ASP A 72 -7.53 -1.58 -23.40
CA ASP A 72 -7.80 -2.07 -24.76
C ASP A 72 -6.66 -1.69 -25.71
N VAL A 73 -6.13 -0.48 -25.61
CA VAL A 73 -4.94 -0.05 -26.38
C VAL A 73 -3.72 -0.92 -26.07
N ILE A 74 -3.48 -1.22 -24.79
CA ILE A 74 -2.37 -2.09 -24.39
C ILE A 74 -2.55 -3.51 -24.96
N TRP A 75 -3.78 -4.03 -24.94
CA TRP A 75 -4.10 -5.34 -25.50
C TRP A 75 -3.89 -5.40 -27.01
N GLN A 76 -4.33 -4.37 -27.75
CA GLN A 76 -4.08 -4.25 -29.18
C GLN A 76 -2.57 -4.21 -29.49
N GLN A 77 -1.79 -3.51 -28.66
CA GLN A 77 -0.35 -3.48 -28.83
C GLN A 77 0.29 -4.85 -28.56
N ALA A 78 -0.20 -5.60 -27.58
CA ALA A 78 0.24 -6.97 -27.33
C ALA A 78 -0.07 -7.90 -28.52
N ALA A 79 -1.23 -7.75 -29.17
CA ALA A 79 -1.58 -8.49 -30.37
C ALA A 79 -0.61 -8.18 -31.54
N ARG A 80 -0.24 -6.91 -31.74
CA ARG A 80 0.77 -6.51 -32.73
C ARG A 80 2.15 -7.12 -32.45
N LEU A 81 2.56 -7.20 -31.18
CA LEU A 81 3.81 -7.87 -30.80
C LEU A 81 3.75 -9.36 -31.10
N GLN A 82 2.62 -10.01 -30.86
CA GLN A 82 2.42 -11.41 -31.19
C GLN A 82 2.51 -11.65 -32.70
N GLU A 83 1.88 -10.81 -33.52
CA GLU A 83 1.94 -10.91 -34.98
C GLU A 83 3.37 -10.74 -35.50
N HIS A 84 4.13 -9.81 -34.94
CA HIS A 84 5.49 -9.51 -35.39
C HIS A 84 6.52 -10.57 -34.97
N PHE A 85 6.41 -11.12 -33.75
CA PHE A 85 7.43 -12.02 -33.20
C PHE A 85 7.00 -13.49 -33.15
N SER A 86 5.71 -13.79 -33.21
CA SER A 86 5.05 -15.11 -33.26
C SER A 86 5.53 -16.19 -32.27
N SER A 87 6.42 -15.85 -31.33
CA SER A 87 7.07 -16.80 -30.44
C SER A 87 6.24 -17.14 -29.22
N HIS A 88 5.38 -16.22 -28.78
CA HIS A 88 4.56 -16.37 -27.58
C HIS A 88 3.12 -15.95 -27.87
N ASN A 89 2.20 -16.21 -26.94
CA ASN A 89 0.80 -15.80 -27.04
C ASN A 89 0.61 -14.31 -26.68
N ILE A 90 -0.57 -13.75 -26.98
CA ILE A 90 -0.90 -12.34 -26.70
C ILE A 90 -0.80 -12.03 -25.19
N GLU A 91 -1.27 -12.96 -24.35
CA GLU A 91 -1.27 -12.81 -22.90
C GLU A 91 0.14 -12.61 -22.34
N TYR A 92 1.12 -13.34 -22.87
CA TYR A 92 2.54 -13.19 -22.52
C TYR A 92 3.02 -11.77 -22.80
N TYR A 93 2.84 -11.27 -24.02
CA TYR A 93 3.26 -9.93 -24.39
C TYR A 93 2.51 -8.84 -23.61
N HIS A 94 1.23 -9.03 -23.33
CA HIS A 94 0.46 -8.13 -22.48
C HIS A 94 1.04 -8.07 -21.05
N GLN A 95 1.34 -9.23 -20.45
CA GLN A 95 1.99 -9.28 -19.14
C GLN A 95 3.37 -8.62 -19.15
N GLU A 96 4.15 -8.84 -20.21
CA GLU A 96 5.48 -8.26 -20.35
C GLU A 96 5.44 -6.72 -20.43
N VAL A 97 4.51 -6.16 -21.20
CA VAL A 97 4.27 -4.70 -21.26
C VAL A 97 3.90 -4.16 -19.87
N MET A 98 2.99 -4.83 -19.16
CA MET A 98 2.54 -4.40 -17.83
C MET A 98 3.63 -4.53 -16.75
N GLN A 99 4.53 -5.50 -16.88
CA GLN A 99 5.60 -5.78 -15.92
C GLN A 99 6.90 -5.04 -16.23
N HIS A 100 7.00 -4.34 -17.34
CA HIS A 100 8.25 -3.73 -17.81
C HIS A 100 8.93 -2.86 -16.73
N SER A 101 8.17 -1.98 -16.05
CA SER A 101 8.70 -1.12 -14.98
C SER A 101 9.23 -1.91 -13.78
N ARG A 102 8.56 -3.00 -13.41
CA ARG A 102 8.98 -3.91 -12.34
C ARG A 102 10.26 -4.65 -12.73
N LEU A 103 10.35 -5.15 -13.96
CA LEU A 103 11.54 -5.84 -14.45
C LEU A 103 12.76 -4.91 -14.50
N VAL A 104 12.56 -3.66 -14.95
CA VAL A 104 13.62 -2.64 -14.96
C VAL A 104 14.13 -2.34 -13.55
N SER A 105 13.22 -2.18 -12.58
CA SER A 105 13.60 -1.92 -11.18
C SER A 105 14.23 -3.12 -10.47
N LEU A 106 13.91 -4.35 -10.89
CA LEU A 106 14.51 -5.58 -10.36
C LEU A 106 15.93 -5.86 -10.89
N LYS A 107 16.46 -5.02 -11.79
CA LYS A 107 17.84 -5.16 -12.26
C LYS A 107 18.81 -4.99 -11.08
N ARG A 108 19.37 -6.11 -10.62
CA ARG A 108 20.29 -6.13 -9.48
C ARG A 108 21.51 -5.25 -9.78
N LYS A 109 21.82 -4.35 -8.86
CA LYS A 109 23.09 -3.60 -8.93
C LYS A 109 24.24 -4.57 -8.78
N VAL A 110 25.19 -4.49 -9.70
CA VAL A 110 26.44 -5.26 -9.61
C VAL A 110 27.24 -4.70 -8.44
N SER A 111 27.39 -5.49 -7.37
CA SER A 111 28.20 -5.11 -6.22
C SER A 111 29.69 -5.22 -6.56
N ARG A 112 30.49 -4.22 -6.18
CA ARG A 112 31.96 -4.25 -6.32
C ARG A 112 32.57 -5.49 -5.70
N TRP A 113 32.02 -5.94 -4.56
CA TRP A 113 32.44 -7.17 -3.89
C TRP A 113 32.16 -8.41 -4.74
N ASN A 114 30.97 -8.51 -5.35
CA ASN A 114 30.63 -9.65 -6.21
C ASN A 114 31.52 -9.70 -7.46
N VAL A 115 31.92 -8.53 -7.99
CA VAL A 115 32.88 -8.44 -9.10
C VAL A 115 34.25 -8.90 -8.66
N PHE A 116 34.76 -8.39 -7.54
CA PHE A 116 36.04 -8.80 -6.96
C PHE A 116 36.08 -10.30 -6.69
N GLN A 117 35.06 -10.84 -6.01
CA GLN A 117 34.94 -12.26 -5.73
C GLN A 117 34.94 -13.10 -7.03
N ARG A 118 34.20 -12.69 -8.05
CA ARG A 118 34.19 -13.37 -9.35
C ARG A 118 35.58 -13.39 -9.98
N MET A 119 36.30 -12.26 -9.94
CA MET A 119 37.65 -12.12 -10.49
C MET A 119 38.64 -13.03 -9.77
N GLU A 120 38.64 -13.06 -8.43
CA GLU A 120 39.54 -13.91 -7.67
C GLU A 120 39.23 -15.40 -7.84
N VAL A 121 37.95 -15.80 -7.82
CA VAL A 121 37.55 -17.19 -8.10
C VAL A 121 38.00 -17.61 -9.50
N GLN A 122 37.89 -16.73 -10.48
CA GLN A 122 38.37 -16.99 -11.83
C GLN A 122 39.88 -17.16 -11.87
N ARG A 123 40.64 -16.27 -11.21
CA ARG A 123 42.11 -16.33 -11.11
C ARG A 123 42.58 -17.65 -10.46
N MET A 124 41.95 -18.04 -9.36
CA MET A 124 42.28 -19.27 -8.63
C MET A 124 41.92 -20.53 -9.43
N ASN A 125 40.80 -20.54 -10.14
CA ASN A 125 40.42 -21.67 -11.00
C ASN A 125 41.33 -21.80 -12.23
N GLN A 126 41.82 -20.69 -12.80
CA GLN A 126 42.79 -20.71 -13.90
C GLN A 126 44.16 -21.25 -13.48
N ALA A 127 44.51 -21.15 -12.20
CA ALA A 127 45.74 -21.71 -11.65
C ALA A 127 45.64 -23.23 -11.36
N LEU A 128 44.46 -23.85 -11.52
CA LEU A 128 44.29 -25.30 -11.36
C LEU A 128 44.91 -26.04 -12.54
N PRO A 129 45.54 -27.21 -12.30
CA PRO A 129 46.11 -28.02 -13.37
C PRO A 129 45.03 -28.55 -14.32
N ALA A 130 45.41 -28.74 -15.58
CA ALA A 130 44.51 -29.23 -16.62
C ALA A 130 43.88 -30.57 -16.22
N GLY A 131 42.54 -30.63 -16.29
CA GLY A 131 41.76 -31.82 -15.91
C GLY A 131 41.19 -31.80 -14.49
N MET A 132 41.57 -30.84 -13.63
CA MET A 132 40.88 -30.67 -12.34
C MET A 132 39.57 -29.88 -12.49
N PRO A 133 38.52 -30.24 -11.73
CA PRO A 133 37.26 -29.51 -11.75
C PRO A 133 37.42 -28.13 -11.09
N HIS A 134 36.81 -27.10 -11.69
CA HIS A 134 36.72 -25.78 -11.10
C HIS A 134 36.00 -25.82 -9.75
N LYS A 135 36.51 -25.06 -8.78
CA LYS A 135 35.90 -24.89 -7.47
C LYS A 135 34.93 -23.70 -7.47
N LYS A 136 33.88 -23.82 -6.66
CA LYS A 136 32.86 -22.77 -6.48
C LYS A 136 33.37 -21.67 -5.54
N ALA A 137 32.78 -20.48 -5.64
CA ALA A 137 33.13 -19.34 -4.80
C ALA A 137 33.10 -19.65 -3.29
N SER A 138 32.15 -20.48 -2.82
CA SER A 138 32.05 -20.91 -1.43
C SER A 138 33.31 -21.58 -0.88
N ALA A 139 34.08 -22.27 -1.74
CA ALA A 139 35.33 -22.92 -1.34
C ALA A 139 36.47 -21.93 -1.13
N TYR A 140 36.44 -20.80 -1.85
CA TYR A 140 37.48 -19.77 -1.79
C TYR A 140 37.11 -18.58 -0.90
N MET A 141 35.91 -18.52 -0.33
CA MET A 141 35.45 -17.33 0.41
C MET A 141 36.35 -16.96 1.59
N ALA A 142 36.90 -17.95 2.31
CA ALA A 142 37.83 -17.69 3.40
C ALA A 142 39.15 -17.08 2.90
N GLU A 143 39.67 -17.58 1.77
CA GLU A 143 40.91 -17.10 1.15
C GLU A 143 40.73 -15.71 0.54
N ILE A 144 39.62 -15.48 -0.16
CA ILE A 144 39.27 -14.19 -0.79
C ILE A 144 38.92 -13.11 0.26
N SER A 145 38.40 -13.51 1.43
CA SER A 145 38.14 -12.59 2.53
C SER A 145 39.40 -12.16 3.26
N ALA A 146 40.49 -12.94 3.15
CA ALA A 146 41.74 -12.70 3.85
C ALA A 146 42.75 -11.87 3.04
N THR A 147 42.50 -11.68 1.73
CA THR A 147 43.25 -10.79 0.82
C THR A 147 42.73 -9.36 0.88
#